data_AF-A0A970D6L5-F1
#
_entry.id   AF-A0A970D6L5-F1
#
_cell.length_a   1.000
_cell.length_b   1.000
_cell.length_c   1.000
_cell.angle_alpha   90.00
_cell.angle_beta   90.00
_cell.angle_gamma   90.00
#
_symmetry.space_group_name_H-M   'P 1'
#
loop_
_entity.id
_entity.type
_entity.pdbx_description
1 polymer ?
#
loop_
_entity_poly.entity_id
_entity_poly.type
_entity_poly.pdbx_seq_one_letter_code
_entity_poly.pdbx_strand_id
1 'polypeptide(L)'
;MSQKKGQNRKENTKIDKISLSLVSTKCIFKVEVFMKKKKAFSLVEIMIVIAIIGILSGMAVPSFKLARDRARLNKCHLNTTQLTHTAEVYNLNKGREPQQVTDLAEFMSGGKIPHCPSNGEYQWVAGTGADAETGLVVRCNIHACASSTFSFSSTQ
;
A
#
# COMPACT_ATOMS: atom_id res chain seq x y z
N MET A 1 52.34 -11.49 4.92
CA MET A 1 53.28 -10.68 5.75
C MET A 1 53.53 -9.40 4.98
N SER A 2 53.44 -8.18 5.48
CA SER A 2 53.30 -7.67 6.84
C SER A 2 52.64 -6.28 6.76
N GLN A 3 52.08 -5.89 7.89
CA GLN A 3 51.34 -4.65 8.15
C GLN A 3 52.16 -3.38 7.93
N LYS A 4 51.48 -2.27 7.61
CA LYS A 4 51.82 -0.96 8.19
C LYS A 4 50.56 -0.28 8.75
N LYS A 5 50.54 -0.17 10.08
CA LYS A 5 49.84 0.84 10.91
C LYS A 5 50.30 2.24 10.44
N GLY A 6 49.64 3.37 10.65
CA GLY A 6 48.48 3.77 11.44
C GLY A 6 48.51 5.31 11.57
N GLN A 7 47.37 5.89 11.93
CA GLN A 7 47.25 7.13 12.75
C GLN A 7 47.42 8.50 12.06
N ASN A 8 46.30 9.20 11.86
CA ASN A 8 46.17 10.57 12.36
C ASN A 8 44.71 10.94 12.64
N ARG A 9 44.45 11.07 13.94
CA ARG A 9 43.22 11.51 14.60
C ARG A 9 43.42 12.99 14.91
N LYS A 10 42.61 13.87 14.34
CA LYS A 10 42.32 15.21 14.87
C LYS A 10 40.84 15.15 15.24
N GLU A 11 40.44 15.06 16.51
CA GLU A 11 40.27 16.20 17.44
C GLU A 11 39.61 17.40 16.73
N ASN A 12 38.52 18.00 17.19
CA ASN A 12 37.87 17.99 18.50
C ASN A 12 36.51 18.70 18.33
N THR A 13 35.53 18.28 19.13
CA THR A 13 34.45 19.10 19.72
C THR A 13 33.90 20.31 18.95
N LYS A 14 32.69 20.16 18.39
CA LYS A 14 31.68 21.22 18.49
C LYS A 14 30.25 20.72 18.27
N ILE A 15 29.87 19.73 19.07
CA ILE A 15 28.46 19.57 19.46
C ILE A 15 28.23 20.58 20.60
N ASP A 16 27.09 21.26 20.57
CA ASP A 16 26.56 22.20 21.58
C ASP A 16 27.02 23.67 21.54
N LYS A 17 26.46 24.43 20.60
CA LYS A 17 25.89 25.75 20.94
C LYS A 17 24.49 25.89 20.38
N ILE A 18 23.58 25.49 21.25
CA ILE A 18 22.14 25.72 21.26
C ILE A 18 21.80 27.20 21.00
N SER A 19 20.78 27.35 20.15
CA SER A 19 19.80 28.43 20.08
C SER A 19 20.16 29.80 19.52
N LEU A 20 19.21 30.23 18.68
CA LEU A 20 18.70 31.59 18.55
C LEU A 20 19.36 32.44 17.46
N SER A 21 18.93 32.23 16.21
CA SER A 21 18.25 33.33 15.51
C SER A 21 17.48 32.83 14.27
N LEU A 22 16.17 33.10 14.30
CA LEU A 22 15.32 33.34 13.14
C LEU A 22 15.14 32.16 12.16
N VAL A 23 14.10 31.38 12.45
CA VAL A 23 12.94 31.22 11.55
C VAL A 23 13.09 32.04 10.26
N SER A 24 13.74 31.46 9.25
CA SER A 24 13.75 31.99 7.88
C SER A 24 12.79 31.14 7.07
N THR A 25 11.51 31.47 7.25
CA THR A 25 10.34 31.04 6.48
C THR A 25 10.41 31.53 5.03
N LYS A 26 11.54 31.30 4.35
CA LYS A 26 11.77 31.72 2.96
C LYS A 26 12.04 30.53 2.03
N CYS A 27 11.19 29.52 2.11
CA CYS A 27 10.73 28.84 0.90
C CYS A 27 9.60 29.67 0.27
N ILE A 28 9.88 30.92 -0.13
CA ILE A 28 8.97 31.61 -1.05
C ILE A 28 9.29 31.02 -2.42
N PHE A 29 8.51 30.04 -2.81
CA PHE A 29 8.42 29.52 -4.17
C PHE A 29 8.09 30.71 -5.09
N LYS A 30 9.13 31.33 -5.64
CA LYS A 30 9.01 32.51 -6.51
C LYS A 30 8.51 32.04 -7.87
N VAL A 31 7.19 32.02 -8.04
CA VAL A 31 6.54 31.84 -9.33
C VAL A 31 6.73 33.13 -10.11
N GLU A 32 7.74 33.19 -10.99
CA GLU A 32 7.82 34.23 -12.00
C GLU A 32 6.76 33.97 -13.07
N VAL A 33 5.65 34.68 -12.98
CA VAL A 33 4.62 34.68 -14.01
C VAL A 33 5.18 35.43 -15.21
N PHE A 34 5.69 34.69 -16.19
CA PHE A 34 6.12 35.22 -17.48
C PHE A 34 4.92 35.95 -18.12
N MET A 35 4.94 37.29 -18.16
CA MET A 35 3.93 38.08 -18.85
C MET A 35 4.08 37.94 -20.37
N LYS A 36 3.70 36.77 -20.90
CA LYS A 36 3.38 36.61 -22.32
C LYS A 36 2.14 37.45 -22.61
N LYS A 37 2.14 38.16 -23.75
CA LYS A 37 0.99 38.92 -24.28
C LYS A 37 -0.27 38.09 -24.09
N LYS A 38 -1.15 38.53 -23.18
CA LYS A 38 -2.33 37.77 -22.78
C LYS A 38 -3.29 37.72 -23.97
N LYS A 39 -3.37 36.57 -24.65
CA LYS A 39 -4.56 36.24 -25.45
C LYS A 39 -5.69 36.07 -24.44
N ALA A 40 -6.67 36.97 -24.46
CA ALA A 40 -7.87 36.80 -23.66
C ALA A 40 -8.60 35.56 -24.19
N PHE A 41 -8.78 34.55 -23.35
CA PHE A 41 -9.63 33.39 -23.66
C PHE A 41 -11.06 33.87 -23.86
N SER A 42 -11.71 33.39 -24.91
CA SER A 42 -13.14 33.64 -25.10
C SER A 42 -13.92 32.92 -24.00
N LEU A 43 -14.95 33.57 -23.43
CA LEU A 43 -15.86 32.91 -22.49
C LEU A 43 -16.45 31.63 -23.10
N VAL A 44 -16.76 31.68 -24.41
CA VAL A 44 -17.29 30.53 -25.17
C VAL A 44 -16.29 29.37 -25.23
N GLU A 45 -15.01 29.67 -25.33
CA GLU A 45 -13.93 28.67 -25.38
C GLU A 45 -13.83 27.89 -24.06
N ILE A 46 -14.04 28.55 -22.91
CA ILE A 46 -14.09 27.85 -21.63
C ILE A 46 -15.42 27.11 -21.43
N MET A 47 -16.55 27.64 -21.92
CA MET A 47 -17.85 26.97 -21.77
C MET A 47 -17.92 25.62 -22.47
N ILE A 48 -17.41 25.51 -23.71
CA ILE A 48 -17.43 24.23 -24.43
C ILE A 48 -16.49 23.20 -23.80
N VAL A 49 -15.37 23.63 -23.23
CA VAL A 49 -14.39 22.75 -22.58
C VAL A 49 -14.99 22.10 -21.33
N ILE A 50 -15.62 22.88 -20.45
CA ILE A 50 -16.24 22.32 -19.23
C ILE A 50 -17.44 21.42 -19.57
N ALA A 51 -18.17 21.71 -20.66
CA ALA A 51 -19.27 20.87 -21.14
C ALA A 51 -18.76 19.48 -21.56
N ILE A 52 -17.67 19.41 -22.34
CA ILE A 52 -17.08 18.13 -22.79
C ILE A 52 -16.48 17.37 -21.60
N ILE A 53 -15.75 18.04 -20.70
CA ILE A 53 -15.21 17.41 -19.48
C ILE A 53 -16.35 16.86 -18.62
N GLY A 54 -17.48 17.57 -18.51
CA GLY A 54 -18.67 17.13 -17.79
C GLY A 54 -19.20 15.79 -18.33
N ILE A 55 -19.40 15.68 -19.64
CA ILE A 55 -19.89 14.45 -20.30
C ILE A 55 -18.91 13.29 -20.08
N LEU A 56 -17.62 13.50 -20.31
CA LEU A 56 -16.59 12.46 -20.14
C LEU A 56 -16.46 12.01 -18.68
N SER A 57 -16.50 12.96 -17.74
CA SER A 57 -16.40 12.67 -16.30
C SER A 57 -17.61 11.91 -15.77
N GLY A 58 -18.81 12.18 -16.31
CA GLY A 58 -20.04 11.48 -15.93
C GLY A 58 -19.96 9.96 -16.15
N MET A 59 -19.36 9.53 -17.27
CA MET A 59 -19.16 8.10 -17.57
C MET A 59 -17.96 7.50 -16.82
N ALA A 60 -16.90 8.28 -16.59
CA ALA A 60 -15.65 7.78 -16.01
C ALA A 60 -15.77 7.44 -14.51
N VAL A 61 -16.50 8.24 -13.73
CA VAL A 61 -16.59 8.10 -12.27
C VAL A 61 -17.13 6.74 -11.79
N PRO A 62 -18.28 6.22 -12.27
CA PRO A 62 -18.82 4.94 -11.78
C PRO A 62 -17.92 3.76 -12.16
N SER A 63 -17.38 3.75 -13.38
CA SER A 63 -16.45 2.72 -13.84
C SER A 63 -15.17 2.69 -13.00
N PHE A 64 -14.62 3.86 -12.68
CA PHE A 64 -13.42 3.97 -11.84
C PHE A 64 -13.65 3.49 -10.40
N LYS A 65 -14.82 3.76 -9.81
CA LYS A 65 -15.18 3.26 -8.47
C LYS A 65 -15.21 1.74 -8.44
N LEU A 66 -15.91 1.11 -9.39
CA LEU A 66 -16.01 -0.34 -9.50
C LEU A 66 -14.64 -1.00 -9.73
N ALA A 67 -13.81 -0.42 -10.60
CA ALA A 67 -12.46 -0.90 -10.85
C ALA A 67 -11.59 -0.85 -9.57
N ARG A 68 -11.71 0.22 -8.78
CA ARG A 68 -10.99 0.37 -7.51
C ARG A 68 -11.45 -0.65 -6.47
N ASP A 69 -12.75 -0.90 -6.37
CA ASP A 69 -13.28 -1.87 -5.42
C ASP A 69 -12.90 -3.31 -5.80
N ARG A 70 -12.93 -3.65 -7.08
CA ARG A 70 -12.38 -4.92 -7.59
C ARG A 70 -10.89 -5.05 -7.30
N ALA A 71 -10.11 -3.99 -7.49
CA ALA A 71 -8.68 -4.01 -7.17
C ALA A 71 -8.41 -4.24 -5.67
N ARG A 72 -9.24 -3.66 -4.78
CA ARG A 72 -9.17 -3.89 -3.33
C ARG A 72 -9.46 -5.35 -2.97
N LEU A 73 -10.52 -5.92 -3.54
CA LEU A 73 -10.88 -7.33 -3.36
C LEU A 73 -9.76 -8.25 -3.85
N ASN A 74 -9.26 -8.03 -5.06
CA ASN A 74 -8.18 -8.83 -5.65
C ASN A 74 -6.90 -8.73 -4.81
N LYS A 75 -6.55 -7.54 -4.32
CA LYS A 75 -5.38 -7.38 -3.46
C LYS A 75 -5.54 -8.09 -2.12
N CYS A 76 -6.74 -8.02 -1.52
CA CYS A 76 -7.04 -8.76 -0.30
C CYS A 76 -6.92 -10.28 -0.52
N HIS A 77 -7.43 -10.79 -1.64
CA HIS A 77 -7.33 -12.20 -2.01
C HIS A 77 -5.87 -12.65 -2.21
N LEU A 78 -5.07 -11.85 -2.92
CA LEU A 78 -3.64 -12.13 -3.09
C LEU A 78 -2.90 -12.18 -1.74
N ASN A 79 -3.22 -11.26 -0.83
CA ASN A 79 -2.64 -11.26 0.50
C ASN A 79 -3.04 -12.52 1.30
N THR A 80 -4.30 -12.96 1.25
CA THR A 80 -4.74 -14.18 1.95
C THR A 80 -4.04 -15.42 1.39
N THR A 81 -3.95 -15.55 0.06
CA THR A 81 -3.25 -16.69 -0.57
C THR A 81 -1.76 -16.68 -0.22
N GLN A 82 -1.13 -15.50 -0.21
CA GLN A 82 0.26 -15.36 0.22
C GLN A 82 0.44 -15.80 1.67
N LEU A 83 -0.45 -15.38 2.58
CA LEU A 83 -0.41 -15.78 4.00
C LEU A 83 -0.61 -17.29 4.18
N THR A 84 -1.51 -17.91 3.41
CA THR A 84 -1.69 -19.37 3.42
C THR A 84 -0.41 -20.10 3.01
N HIS A 85 0.23 -19.69 1.92
CA HIS A 85 1.50 -20.29 1.51
C HIS A 85 2.62 -20.04 2.53
N THR A 86 2.66 -18.86 3.14
CA THR A 86 3.62 -18.58 4.21
C THR A 86 3.36 -19.46 5.44
N ALA A 87 2.10 -19.79 5.75
CA ALA A 87 1.76 -20.70 6.84
C ALA A 87 2.21 -22.14 6.56
N GLU A 88 2.08 -22.60 5.31
CA GLU A 88 2.61 -23.91 4.89
C GLU A 88 4.13 -23.96 5.09
N VAL A 89 4.85 -22.92 4.65
CA VAL A 89 6.30 -22.80 4.87
C VAL A 89 6.66 -22.73 6.36
N TYR A 90 5.87 -22.02 7.17
CA TYR A 90 6.03 -21.96 8.61
C TYR A 90 5.90 -23.34 9.24
N ASN A 91 4.88 -24.12 8.84
CA ASN A 91 4.66 -25.46 9.34
C ASN A 91 5.82 -26.41 8.96
N LEU A 92 6.31 -26.31 7.72
CA LEU A 92 7.49 -27.06 7.28
C LEU A 92 8.75 -26.72 8.06
N ASN A 93 8.90 -25.47 8.52
CA ASN A 93 10.08 -25.02 9.26
C ASN A 93 10.01 -25.29 10.78
N LYS A 94 8.84 -25.06 11.40
CA LYS A 94 8.64 -25.14 12.85
C LYS A 94 7.98 -26.44 13.31
N GLY A 95 7.42 -27.24 12.40
CA GLY A 95 6.70 -28.48 12.70
C GLY A 95 5.41 -28.28 13.48
N ARG A 96 4.86 -27.05 13.50
CA ARG A 96 3.61 -26.68 14.18
C ARG A 96 2.88 -25.63 13.37
N GLU A 97 1.56 -25.62 13.47
CA GLU A 97 0.73 -24.59 12.85
C GLU A 97 0.83 -23.26 13.61
N PRO A 98 0.79 -22.13 12.88
CA PRO A 98 0.80 -20.81 13.50
C PRO A 98 -0.50 -20.56 14.30
N GLN A 99 -0.36 -20.03 15.51
CA GLN A 99 -1.50 -19.68 16.36
C GLN A 99 -2.05 -18.30 15.99
N GLN A 100 -1.16 -17.39 15.58
CA GLN A 100 -1.50 -16.04 15.17
C GLN A 100 -0.96 -15.73 13.78
N VAL A 101 -1.67 -14.88 13.02
CA VAL A 101 -1.19 -14.44 11.70
C VAL A 101 0.12 -13.63 11.82
N THR A 102 0.38 -13.05 13.00
CA THR A 102 1.62 -12.32 13.32
C THR A 102 2.87 -13.18 13.32
N ASP A 103 2.73 -14.48 13.59
CA ASP A 103 3.87 -15.41 13.63
C ASP A 103 4.51 -15.61 12.24
N LEU A 104 3.76 -15.28 11.18
CA LEU A 104 4.20 -15.38 9.79
C LEU A 104 5.03 -14.17 9.35
N ALA A 105 5.08 -13.10 10.14
CA ALA A 105 5.77 -11.87 9.77
C ALA A 105 7.25 -12.12 9.45
N GLU A 106 7.90 -13.04 10.16
CA GLU A 106 9.31 -13.44 9.95
C GLU A 106 9.54 -14.06 8.56
N PHE A 107 8.55 -14.75 8.02
CA PHE A 107 8.64 -15.49 6.75
C PHE A 107 8.17 -14.66 5.55
N MET A 108 7.74 -13.42 5.76
CA MET A 108 7.31 -12.51 4.70
C MET A 108 8.38 -11.48 4.33
N SER A 109 8.37 -11.09 3.05
CA SER A 109 9.24 -10.04 2.54
C SER A 109 8.96 -8.71 3.27
N GLY A 110 9.91 -8.30 4.10
CA GLY A 110 9.83 -7.06 4.87
C GLY A 110 9.42 -7.21 6.34
N GLY A 111 9.29 -8.44 6.86
CA GLY A 111 9.09 -8.67 8.29
C GLY A 111 7.74 -8.20 8.84
N LYS A 112 6.75 -7.98 7.96
CA LYS A 112 5.47 -7.35 8.29
C LYS A 112 4.33 -8.06 7.55
N ILE A 113 3.18 -8.12 8.20
CA ILE A 113 1.95 -8.65 7.60
C ILE A 113 1.40 -7.62 6.61
N PRO A 114 1.00 -8.03 5.39
CA PRO A 114 0.33 -7.13 4.48
C PRO A 114 -0.98 -6.65 5.11
N HIS A 115 -1.30 -5.38 4.91
CA HIS A 115 -2.56 -4.80 5.37
C HIS A 115 -3.64 -4.92 4.29
N CYS A 116 -4.90 -5.09 4.70
CA CYS A 116 -6.01 -5.07 3.76
C CYS A 116 -6.26 -3.63 3.26
N PRO A 117 -6.43 -3.39 1.96
CA PRO A 117 -6.63 -2.04 1.41
C PRO A 117 -7.97 -1.39 1.80
N SER A 118 -8.87 -2.15 2.43
CA SER A 118 -10.12 -1.66 3.03
C SER A 118 -10.04 -1.51 4.55
N ASN A 119 -8.84 -1.58 5.14
CA ASN A 119 -8.60 -1.55 6.59
C ASN A 119 -9.15 -2.73 7.39
N GLY A 120 -9.16 -3.91 6.76
CA GLY A 120 -9.47 -5.16 7.44
C GLY A 120 -8.24 -5.83 8.07
N GLU A 121 -8.49 -6.73 9.01
CA GLU A 121 -7.49 -7.58 9.63
C GLU A 121 -7.62 -9.02 9.13
N TYR A 122 -6.49 -9.74 9.15
CA TYR A 122 -6.41 -11.15 8.79
C TYR A 122 -6.42 -12.02 10.05
N GLN A 123 -7.27 -13.04 10.05
CA GLN A 123 -7.44 -13.94 11.19
C GLN A 123 -7.52 -15.39 10.72
N TRP A 124 -7.06 -16.29 11.59
CA TRP A 124 -7.23 -17.72 11.42
C TRP A 124 -8.64 -18.12 11.82
N VAL A 125 -9.36 -18.76 10.91
CA VAL A 125 -10.66 -19.36 11.19
C VAL A 125 -10.66 -20.81 10.75
N ALA A 126 -11.47 -21.64 11.41
CA ALA A 126 -11.72 -22.99 10.92
C ALA A 126 -12.36 -22.91 9.52
N GLY A 127 -11.88 -23.70 8.57
CA GLY A 127 -12.50 -23.84 7.27
C GLY A 127 -13.95 -24.28 7.41
N THR A 128 -14.85 -23.69 6.62
CA THR A 128 -16.29 -23.97 6.66
C THR A 128 -16.79 -24.22 5.24
N GLY A 129 -17.23 -25.45 4.94
CA GLY A 129 -17.69 -25.80 3.60
C GLY A 129 -16.56 -26.38 2.75
N ALA A 130 -16.29 -25.80 1.58
CA ALA A 130 -15.32 -26.32 0.61
C ALA A 130 -13.86 -26.34 1.10
N ASP A 131 -13.56 -25.60 2.17
CA ASP A 131 -12.27 -25.51 2.85
C ASP A 131 -12.22 -26.29 4.18
N ALA A 132 -13.29 -27.03 4.52
CA ALA A 132 -13.34 -27.81 5.76
C ALA A 132 -12.25 -28.92 5.81
N GLU A 133 -11.82 -29.42 4.65
CA GLU A 133 -10.79 -30.46 4.55
C GLU A 133 -9.37 -29.91 4.76
N THR A 134 -9.15 -28.61 4.57
CA THR A 134 -7.84 -27.95 4.67
C THR A 134 -7.50 -27.42 6.07
N GLY A 135 -8.39 -27.60 7.06
CA GLY A 135 -8.14 -27.16 8.44
C GLY A 135 -8.29 -25.65 8.63
N LEU A 136 -7.25 -24.98 9.15
CA LEU A 136 -7.28 -23.54 9.42
C LEU A 136 -7.01 -22.72 8.14
N VAL A 137 -7.85 -21.73 7.88
CA VAL A 137 -7.71 -20.82 6.73
C VAL A 137 -7.56 -19.37 7.18
N VAL A 138 -6.80 -18.58 6.42
CA VAL A 138 -6.68 -17.13 6.63
C VAL A 138 -7.89 -16.44 6.01
N ARG A 139 -8.64 -15.68 6.81
CA ARG A 139 -9.73 -14.83 6.32
C ARG A 139 -9.55 -13.38 6.72
N CYS A 140 -10.16 -12.49 5.94
CA CYS A 140 -10.28 -11.08 6.28
C CYS A 140 -11.68 -10.81 6.87
N ASN A 141 -11.75 -9.97 7.89
CA ASN A 141 -13.01 -9.56 8.53
C ASN A 141 -13.91 -8.68 7.63
N ILE A 142 -13.35 -7.95 6.66
CA ILE A 142 -14.12 -7.05 5.78
C ILE A 142 -14.53 -7.73 4.48
N HIS A 143 -13.62 -8.47 3.86
CA HIS A 143 -13.92 -9.26 2.67
C HIS A 143 -13.82 -10.71 3.09
N ALA A 144 -14.97 -11.36 3.26
CA ALA A 144 -15.08 -12.75 3.70
C ALA A 144 -14.57 -13.73 2.62
N CYS A 145 -13.32 -13.55 2.17
CA CYS A 145 -12.65 -14.39 1.20
C CYS A 145 -12.35 -15.73 1.85
N ALA A 146 -13.29 -16.66 1.70
CA ALA A 146 -12.99 -18.08 1.76
C ALA A 146 -12.00 -18.40 0.63
N SER A 147 -10.85 -18.95 1.02
CA SER A 147 -10.02 -19.91 0.26
C SER A 147 -10.22 -19.97 -1.26
N SER A 148 -9.18 -19.59 -2.02
CA SER A 148 -8.64 -20.19 -3.27
C SER A 148 -9.55 -20.73 -4.40
N THR A 149 -10.87 -20.85 -4.26
CA THR A 149 -11.83 -21.10 -5.32
C THR A 149 -12.53 -19.79 -5.59
N PHE A 150 -12.01 -19.08 -6.58
CA PHE A 150 -12.68 -17.95 -7.20
C PHE A 150 -13.97 -18.46 -7.85
N SER A 151 -15.06 -18.59 -7.08
CA SER A 151 -16.38 -18.81 -7.63
C SER A 151 -16.77 -17.53 -8.35
N PHE A 152 -16.49 -17.48 -9.65
CA PHE A 152 -17.14 -16.57 -10.57
C PHE A 152 -18.63 -16.93 -10.51
N SER A 153 -19.38 -16.31 -9.60
CA SER A 153 -20.82 -16.17 -9.80
C SER A 153 -20.96 -15.21 -10.97
N SER A 154 -20.85 -15.76 -12.18
CA SER A 154 -21.43 -15.21 -13.38
C SER A 154 -22.93 -15.11 -13.13
N THR A 155 -23.36 -14.00 -12.55
CA THR A 155 -24.73 -13.54 -12.75
C THR A 155 -24.81 -13.13 -14.22
N GLN A 156 -25.51 -13.95 -15.01
CA GLN A 156 -26.18 -13.49 -16.22
C GLN A 156 -27.15 -12.36 -15.88
#